data_AF-A0A1H6XUY1-F1
#
_entry.id   AF-A0A1H6XUY1-F1
#
_cell.length_a   1.000
_cell.length_b   1.000
_cell.length_c   1.000
_cell.angle_alpha   90.00
_cell.angle_beta   90.00
_cell.angle_gamma   90.00
#
_symmetry.space_group_name_H-M   'P 1'
#
loop_
_entity.id
_entity.type
_entity.pdbx_description
1 polymer ?
#
loop_
_entity_poly.entity_id
_entity_poly.type
_entity_poly.pdbx_seq_one_letter_code
_entity_poly.pdbx_strand_id
1 'polypeptide(L)'
;MPPLREAGVLIICSGSLTHNLYEFRGQHGPASDYVTRFADWTAEALRKGDLQTLLDYRQNAPEAERAHPSDEHFLPLFVALSAAGSGYELEMLEGSVAYGVLAMDSYLFSSPSHTRRYRYDSRHRIL
;
A
#
# COMPACT_ATOMS: atom_id res chain seq x y z
N MET A 1 20.65 16.07 5.44
CA MET A 1 20.44 14.63 5.74
C MET A 1 19.87 13.98 4.48
N PRO A 2 20.31 12.78 4.07
CA PRO A 2 19.68 12.08 2.96
C PRO A 2 18.23 11.70 3.31
N PRO A 3 17.29 11.66 2.36
CA PRO A 3 15.95 11.11 2.56
C PRO A 3 16.01 9.69 3.17
N LEU A 4 15.04 9.31 4.01
CA LEU A 4 15.04 7.99 4.70
C LEU A 4 15.25 6.80 3.75
N ARG A 5 14.68 6.87 2.54
CA ARG A 5 14.86 5.85 1.48
C ARG A 5 16.32 5.62 1.08
N GLU A 6 17.17 6.65 1.17
CA GLU A 6 18.60 6.57 0.83
C GLU A 6 19.46 6.16 2.03
N ALA A 7 18.86 6.10 3.23
CA ALA A 7 19.53 5.74 4.48
C ALA A 7 19.41 4.24 4.82
N GLY A 8 18.84 3.42 3.91
CA GLY A 8 18.64 1.98 4.16
C GLY A 8 17.52 1.70 5.18
N VAL A 9 16.55 2.62 5.31
CA VAL A 9 15.39 2.47 6.20
C VAL A 9 14.21 1.91 5.41
N LEU A 10 13.59 0.85 5.95
CA LEU A 10 12.29 0.35 5.48
C LEU A 10 11.17 1.08 6.22
N ILE A 11 10.22 1.64 5.46
CA ILE A 11 8.99 2.23 5.99
C ILE A 11 7.89 1.20 5.86
N ILE A 12 7.23 0.88 6.98
CA ILE A 12 6.10 -0.04 7.03
C ILE A 12 4.86 0.75 7.46
N CYS A 13 3.81 0.68 6.66
CA CYS A 13 2.53 1.31 6.94
C CYS A 13 1.49 0.20 7.13
N SER A 14 0.72 0.27 8.23
CA SER A 14 -0.34 -0.69 8.52
C SER A 14 -1.68 0.01 8.42
N GLY A 15 -2.56 -0.55 7.60
CA GLY A 15 -3.94 -0.10 7.38
C GLY A 15 -4.80 -1.28 6.95
N SER A 16 -5.89 -1.01 6.25
CA SER A 16 -6.70 -2.05 5.61
C SER A 16 -7.29 -1.52 4.31
N LEU A 17 -7.29 -2.35 3.27
CA LEU A 17 -7.77 -1.95 1.96
C LEU A 17 -9.29 -1.83 1.90
N THR A 18 -10.02 -2.51 2.80
CA THR A 18 -11.44 -2.28 3.06
C THR A 18 -11.70 -2.43 4.56
N HIS A 19 -12.44 -1.50 5.16
CA HIS A 19 -12.62 -1.47 6.61
C HIS A 19 -14.01 -0.96 7.02
N ASN A 20 -15.05 -1.71 6.64
CA ASN A 20 -16.42 -1.41 7.05
C ASN A 20 -16.88 -2.34 8.18
N LEU A 21 -16.65 -1.91 9.41
CA LEU A 21 -17.07 -2.67 10.59
C LEU A 21 -18.60 -2.67 10.81
N TYR A 22 -19.37 -1.81 10.13
CA TYR A 22 -20.83 -1.88 10.17
C TYR A 22 -21.36 -3.16 9.52
N GLU A 23 -20.58 -3.77 8.62
CA GLU A 23 -20.90 -5.02 7.93
C GLU A 23 -20.15 -6.23 8.51
N PHE A 24 -19.32 -6.04 9.53
CA PHE A 24 -18.67 -7.14 10.22
C PHE A 24 -19.71 -8.00 10.96
N ARG A 25 -19.68 -9.31 10.72
CA ARG A 25 -20.58 -10.30 11.36
C ARG A 25 -19.84 -11.40 12.11
N GLY A 26 -18.51 -11.34 12.19
CA GLY A 26 -17.69 -12.36 12.88
C GLY A 26 -17.72 -13.75 12.23
N GLN A 27 -18.30 -13.89 11.05
CA GLN A 27 -18.36 -15.15 10.31
C GLN A 27 -17.36 -15.09 9.15
N HIS A 28 -16.67 -16.22 8.94
CA HIS A 28 -15.92 -16.42 7.70
C HIS A 28 -16.89 -16.72 6.57
N GLY A 29 -16.66 -16.13 5.41
CA GLY A 29 -17.51 -16.26 4.24
C GLY A 29 -16.80 -15.72 3.00
N PRO A 30 -17.39 -15.92 1.82
CA PRO A 30 -16.86 -15.32 0.59
C PRO A 30 -16.75 -13.80 0.75
N ALA A 31 -15.79 -13.21 0.04
CA ALA A 31 -15.68 -11.76 -0.05
C ALA A 31 -16.99 -11.16 -0.60
N SER A 32 -17.46 -10.09 0.02
CA SER A 32 -18.55 -9.30 -0.55
C SER A 32 -18.10 -8.65 -1.85
N ASP A 33 -18.95 -8.56 -2.86
CA ASP A 33 -18.57 -8.06 -4.20
C ASP A 33 -17.94 -6.66 -4.17
N TYR A 34 -18.35 -5.79 -3.23
CA TYR A 34 -17.77 -4.46 -3.09
C TYR A 34 -16.30 -4.50 -2.67
N VAL A 35 -15.91 -5.50 -1.88
CA VAL A 35 -14.54 -5.66 -1.38
C VAL A 35 -13.62 -5.93 -2.56
N THR A 36 -13.98 -6.92 -3.38
CA THR A 36 -13.22 -7.27 -4.58
C THR A 36 -13.16 -6.10 -5.55
N ARG A 37 -14.27 -5.42 -5.80
CA ARG A 37 -14.32 -4.26 -6.70
C ARG A 37 -13.43 -3.09 -6.25
N PHE A 38 -13.43 -2.78 -4.95
CA PHE A 38 -12.59 -1.71 -4.40
C PHE A 38 -11.10 -2.10 -4.41
N ALA A 39 -10.79 -3.35 -4.07
CA ALA A 39 -9.43 -3.86 -4.08
C ALA A 39 -8.84 -3.88 -5.50
N ASP A 40 -9.59 -4.39 -6.48
CA ASP A 40 -9.20 -4.42 -7.89
C ASP A 40 -8.96 -3.01 -8.44
N TRP A 41 -9.87 -2.08 -8.14
CA TRP A 41 -9.72 -0.67 -8.54
C TRP A 41 -8.45 -0.05 -7.94
N THR A 42 -8.18 -0.31 -6.67
CA THR A 42 -6.98 0.22 -5.98
C THR A 42 -5.71 -0.35 -6.60
N ALA A 43 -5.64 -1.67 -6.78
CA ALA A 43 -4.49 -2.33 -7.39
C ALA A 43 -4.22 -1.79 -8.80
N GLU A 44 -5.26 -1.57 -9.59
CA GLU A 44 -5.14 -1.00 -10.94
C GLU A 44 -4.68 0.46 -10.93
N ALA A 45 -5.23 1.29 -10.04
CA ALA A 45 -4.82 2.69 -9.90
C ALA A 45 -3.36 2.82 -9.43
N LEU A 46 -2.92 1.94 -8.52
CA LEU A 46 -1.51 1.83 -8.10
C LEU A 46 -0.61 1.40 -9.26
N ARG A 47 -0.99 0.38 -10.05
CA ARG A 47 -0.21 -0.04 -11.23
C ARG A 47 -0.05 1.07 -12.26
N LYS A 48 -1.07 1.89 -12.45
CA LYS A 48 -1.04 3.06 -13.35
C LYS A 48 -0.20 4.22 -12.81
N GLY A 49 0.11 4.23 -11.51
CA GLY A 49 0.70 5.39 -10.86
C GLY A 49 -0.20 6.63 -10.89
N ASP A 50 -1.52 6.46 -11.04
CA ASP A 50 -2.48 7.56 -11.13
C ASP A 50 -2.81 8.11 -9.73
N LEU A 51 -1.88 8.91 -9.23
CA LEU A 51 -1.95 9.45 -7.87
C LEU A 51 -3.16 10.37 -7.68
N GLN A 52 -3.60 11.10 -8.70
CA GLN A 52 -4.75 12.00 -8.57
C GLN A 52 -6.04 11.20 -8.36
N THR A 53 -6.26 10.16 -9.17
CA THR A 53 -7.41 9.25 -9.02
C THR A 53 -7.42 8.56 -7.66
N LEU A 54 -6.24 8.18 -7.14
CA LEU A 54 -6.09 7.61 -5.80
C LEU A 54 -6.41 8.64 -4.69
N LEU A 55 -5.93 9.88 -4.80
CA LEU A 55 -6.21 10.91 -3.80
C LEU A 55 -7.71 11.26 -3.76
N ASP A 56 -8.38 11.24 -4.91
CA ASP A 56 -9.82 11.43 -5.05
C ASP A 56 -10.60 10.10 -5.01
N TYR A 57 -10.13 9.08 -4.28
CA TYR A 57 -10.75 7.76 -4.26
C TYR A 57 -12.25 7.79 -3.88
N ARG A 58 -12.66 8.74 -3.03
CA ARG A 58 -14.06 8.93 -2.65
C ARG A 58 -14.99 9.13 -3.84
N GLN A 59 -14.50 9.80 -4.89
CA GLN A 59 -15.26 10.12 -6.09
C GLN A 59 -15.06 9.06 -7.19
N ASN A 60 -13.88 8.46 -7.25
CA ASN A 60 -13.48 7.60 -8.37
C ASN A 60 -13.59 6.10 -8.11
N ALA A 61 -13.47 5.67 -6.85
CA ALA A 61 -13.48 4.25 -6.50
C ALA A 61 -14.92 3.74 -6.37
N PRO A 62 -15.20 2.51 -6.86
CA PRO A 62 -16.50 1.89 -6.67
C PRO A 62 -16.76 1.67 -5.19
N GLU A 63 -17.92 2.08 -4.71
CA GLU A 63 -18.37 1.84 -3.32
C GLU A 63 -17.39 2.38 -2.25
N ALA A 64 -16.65 3.45 -2.53
CA ALA A 64 -15.63 4.01 -1.62
C ALA A 64 -16.15 4.33 -0.21
N GLU A 65 -17.33 4.95 -0.12
CA GLU A 65 -18.01 5.24 1.16
C GLU A 65 -18.36 3.98 1.94
N ARG A 66 -18.69 2.90 1.23
CA ARG A 66 -19.00 1.62 1.84
C ARG A 66 -17.73 0.86 2.21
N ALA A 67 -16.66 0.92 1.42
CA ALA A 67 -15.37 0.31 1.74
C ALA A 67 -14.73 0.98 2.96
N HIS A 68 -14.92 2.29 3.09
CA HIS A 68 -14.36 3.13 4.14
C HIS A 68 -15.40 4.10 4.67
N PRO A 69 -16.23 3.77 5.68
CA PRO A 69 -17.16 4.76 6.24
C PRO A 69 -16.47 5.99 6.83
N SER A 70 -15.18 5.86 7.16
CA SER A 70 -14.24 6.92 7.51
C SER A 70 -12.86 6.60 6.89
N ASP A 71 -12.02 7.60 6.72
CA ASP A 71 -10.80 7.49 5.89
C ASP A 71 -9.63 6.71 6.56
N GLU A 72 -9.61 6.60 7.88
CA GLU A 72 -8.42 6.36 8.69
C GLU A 72 -7.62 5.11 8.32
N HIS A 73 -8.29 4.06 7.83
CA HIS A 73 -7.64 2.80 7.50
C HIS A 73 -7.12 2.71 6.06
N PHE A 74 -7.57 3.60 5.17
CA PHE A 74 -7.03 3.73 3.81
C PHE A 74 -5.84 4.70 3.78
N LEU A 75 -5.84 5.71 4.66
CA LEU A 75 -4.80 6.76 4.70
C LEU A 75 -3.33 6.26 4.75
N PRO A 76 -3.00 5.15 5.46
CA PRO A 76 -1.64 4.62 5.49
C PRO A 76 -1.06 4.30 4.10
N LEU A 77 -1.90 3.97 3.11
CA LEU A 77 -1.47 3.74 1.72
C LEU A 77 -0.81 4.98 1.13
N PHE A 78 -1.37 6.17 1.38
CA PHE A 78 -0.81 7.43 0.85
C PHE A 78 0.51 7.81 1.50
N VAL A 79 0.73 7.43 2.76
CA VAL A 79 2.02 7.60 3.43
C VAL A 79 3.08 6.73 2.75
N ALA A 80 2.76 5.47 2.46
CA ALA A 80 3.65 4.55 1.73
C ALA A 80 3.95 5.07 0.31
N LEU A 81 2.93 5.51 -0.44
CA LEU A 81 3.08 6.09 -1.77
C LEU A 81 3.97 7.35 -1.76
N SER A 82 3.76 8.23 -0.78
CA SER A 82 4.58 9.45 -0.64
C SER A 82 6.04 9.11 -0.33
N ALA A 83 6.28 8.09 0.49
CA ALA A 83 7.62 7.61 0.80
C ALA A 83 8.31 6.96 -0.42
N ALA A 84 7.56 6.25 -1.26
CA ALA A 84 8.05 5.62 -2.48
C ALA A 84 8.50 6.66 -3.53
N GLY A 85 7.78 7.79 -3.60
CA GLY A 85 8.03 8.86 -4.57
C GLY A 85 7.54 8.52 -5.98
N SER A 86 7.79 9.42 -6.94
CA SER A 86 7.38 9.20 -8.32
C SER A 86 8.17 8.07 -8.99
N GLY A 87 7.51 7.33 -9.88
CA GLY A 87 8.14 6.24 -10.64
C GLY A 87 8.52 5.03 -9.79
N TYR A 88 7.76 4.75 -8.73
CA TYR A 88 7.91 3.52 -7.97
C TYR A 88 7.62 2.29 -8.85
N GLU A 89 8.26 1.18 -8.53
CA GLU A 89 7.88 -0.14 -8.95
C GLU A 89 6.96 -0.75 -7.88
N LEU A 90 5.94 -1.48 -8.33
CA LEU A 90 4.94 -2.08 -7.46
C LEU A 90 5.00 -3.60 -7.53
N GLU A 91 5.10 -4.23 -6.38
CA GLU A 91 4.80 -5.64 -6.18
C GLU A 91 3.59 -5.76 -5.25
N MET A 92 2.64 -6.60 -5.61
CA MET A 92 1.45 -6.88 -4.82
C MET A 92 1.54 -8.29 -4.26
N LEU A 93 1.44 -8.41 -2.95
CA LEU A 93 1.31 -9.67 -2.25
C LEU A 93 -0.18 -9.88 -1.98
N GLU A 94 -0.79 -10.76 -2.77
CA GLU A 94 -2.21 -11.08 -2.68
C GLU A 94 -2.56 -11.60 -1.28
N GLY A 95 -3.50 -10.92 -0.64
CA GLY A 95 -4.04 -11.29 0.66
C GLY A 95 -5.38 -12.01 0.53
N SER A 96 -5.84 -12.60 1.63
CA SER A 96 -7.21 -13.10 1.73
C SER A 96 -8.16 -12.00 2.20
N VAL A 97 -9.45 -12.14 1.89
CA VAL A 97 -10.49 -11.32 2.53
C VAL A 97 -10.91 -11.96 3.86
N ALA A 98 -10.61 -11.29 4.98
CA ALA A 98 -11.02 -11.72 6.30
C ALA A 98 -12.48 -11.31 6.58
N TYR A 99 -13.25 -12.23 7.16
CA TYR A 99 -14.66 -12.03 7.55
C TYR A 99 -15.58 -11.51 6.43
N GLY A 100 -15.22 -11.75 5.17
CA GLY A 100 -15.97 -11.31 3.99
C GLY A 100 -15.92 -9.80 3.70
N VAL A 101 -15.26 -8.99 4.55
CA VAL A 101 -15.31 -7.51 4.48
C VAL A 101 -13.95 -6.80 4.60
N LEU A 102 -12.88 -7.51 4.99
CA LEU A 102 -11.54 -6.93 5.21
C LEU A 102 -10.53 -7.48 4.20
N ALA A 103 -10.21 -6.72 3.15
CA ALA A 103 -9.14 -7.06 2.21
C ALA A 103 -7.76 -6.86 2.88
N MET A 104 -6.92 -7.91 2.83
CA MET A 104 -5.64 -8.00 3.54
C MET A 104 -4.43 -7.97 2.60
N ASP A 105 -4.59 -7.44 1.40
CA ASP A 105 -3.48 -7.30 0.43
C ASP A 105 -2.36 -6.44 1.00
N SER A 106 -1.13 -6.76 0.61
CA SER A 106 0.06 -5.98 0.95
C SER A 106 0.75 -5.48 -0.32
N TYR A 107 1.18 -4.22 -0.29
CA TYR A 107 1.82 -3.56 -1.42
C TYR A 107 3.27 -3.21 -1.06
N LEU A 108 4.22 -3.70 -1.86
CA LEU A 108 5.62 -3.35 -1.78
C LEU A 108 5.93 -2.32 -2.86
N PHE A 109 6.33 -1.13 -2.41
CA PHE A 109 6.81 -0.07 -3.28
C PHE A 109 8.33 -0.04 -3.23
N SER A 110 8.97 -0.13 -4.38
CA SER A 110 10.42 0.03 -4.51
C SER A 110 10.74 1.16 -5.48
N SER A 111 11.90 1.79 -5.32
CA SER A 111 12.40 2.74 -6.33
C SER A 111 13.38 2.01 -7.23
N PRO A 112 13.42 2.30 -8.54
CA PRO A 112 14.42 1.75 -9.43
C PRO A 112 15.81 2.03 -8.85
N SER A 113 16.59 0.97 -8.69
CA SER A 113 17.84 0.98 -7.93
C SER A 113 18.78 2.10 -8.38
N HIS A 114 18.93 3.14 -7.55
CA HIS A 114 20.09 4.00 -7.63
C HIS A 114 21.28 3.14 -7.23
N THR A 115 22.08 2.71 -8.22
CA THR A 115 23.25 1.86 -7.98
C THR A 115 24.25 2.63 -7.10
N ARG A 116 24.12 2.53 -5.79
CA ARG A 116 25.11 3.06 -4.86
C ARG A 116 26.24 2.04 -4.83
N ARG A 117 27.28 2.30 -5.63
CA ARG A 117 28.58 1.62 -5.49
C ARG A 117 29.09 1.89 -4.08
N TYR A 118 28.85 0.97 -3.15
CA TYR A 118 29.57 0.94 -1.89
C TYR A 118 31.04 0.63 -2.21
N ARG A 119 31.88 1.68 -2.21
CA ARG A 119 33.33 1.50 -2.17
C ARG A 119 33.69 1.01 -0.77
N TYR A 120 34.07 -0.26 -0.67
CA TYR A 120 34.68 -0.82 0.53
C TYR A 120 36.07 -0.20 0.70
N ASP A 121 36.25 0.69 1.70
CA ASP A 121 37.57 1.19 2.08
C ASP A 121 38.24 0.18 3.02
N SER A 122 39.21 -0.55 2.48
CA SER A 122 39.92 -1.65 3.13
C SER A 122 41.01 -1.20 4.12
N ARG A 123 40.80 -0.10 4.86
CA ARG A 123 41.87 0.53 5.67
C ARG A 123 41.93 0.21 7.16
N HIS A 124 41.27 -0.83 7.64
CA HIS A 124 41.46 -1.27 9.04
C HIS A 124 41.59 -2.80 9.13
N ARG A 125 42.77 -3.32 8.73
CA ARG A 125 43.30 -4.59 9.26
C ARG A 125 44.19 -4.23 10.45
N ILE A 126 43.70 -4.45 11.65
CA ILE A 126 44.55 -4.60 12.84
C ILE A 126 44.88 -6.10 12.93
N LEU A 127 46.16 -6.36 13.21
CA LEU A 127 46.85 -7.65 13.29
C LEU A 127 46.11 -8.70 14.13
#